data_AF-A0A2N2MS47-F1
#
_entry.id   AF-A0A2N2MS47-F1
#
_cell.length_a   1.000
_cell.length_b   1.000
_cell.length_c   1.000
_cell.angle_alpha   90.00
_cell.angle_beta   90.00
_cell.angle_gamma   90.00
#
_symmetry.space_group_name_H-M   'P 1'
#
loop_
_entity.id
_entity.type
_entity.pdbx_description
1 polymer ?
#
loop_
_entity_poly.entity_id
_entity_poly.type
_entity_poly.pdbx_seq_one_letter_code
_entity_poly.pdbx_strand_id
1 'polypeptide(L)' 'MENSTEPIDGTCSVVISEDGMNAWITLSSPKNGGAEVNLEKVNKALEENGVTVNINQLVVEQTVYLKLWDHPHLVAT' A
#
# COMPACT_ATOMS: atom_id res chain seq x y z
N MET A 1 27.64 -8.44 8.26
CA MET A 1 26.33 -7.86 7.90
C MET A 1 25.35 -8.48 8.87
N GLU A 2 24.79 -7.70 9.79
CA GLU A 2 23.77 -8.20 10.72
C GLU A 2 22.57 -8.69 9.92
N ASN A 3 22.37 -10.01 9.88
CA ASN A 3 21.08 -10.56 9.53
C ASN A 3 20.18 -10.33 10.75
N SER A 4 19.62 -9.13 10.88
CA SER A 4 18.54 -8.90 11.85
C SER A 4 17.39 -9.82 11.45
N THR A 5 17.16 -10.85 12.25
CA THR A 5 16.07 -11.82 12.10
C THR A 5 14.74 -11.27 12.63
N GLU A 6 14.68 -9.98 12.94
CA GLU A 6 13.49 -9.34 13.45
C GLU A 6 12.41 -9.31 12.37
N PRO A 7 11.15 -9.63 12.71
CA PRO A 7 10.02 -9.50 11.81
C PRO A 7 9.90 -8.05 11.31
N ILE A 8 9.78 -7.88 9.99
CA ILE A 8 9.50 -6.59 9.37
C ILE A 8 8.15 -6.71 8.68
N ASP A 9 7.16 -6.00 9.19
CA ASP A 9 5.82 -5.99 8.61
C ASP A 9 5.83 -5.30 7.25
N GLY A 10 4.98 -5.79 6.34
CA GLY A 10 4.69 -5.10 5.10
C GLY A 10 4.04 -3.75 5.37
N THR A 11 4.32 -2.77 4.52
CA THR A 11 3.85 -1.39 4.64
C THR A 11 3.08 -0.97 3.38
N CYS A 12 2.24 0.05 3.50
CA CYS A 12 1.59 0.69 2.37
C CYS A 12 2.08 2.14 2.31
N SER A 13 2.64 2.53 1.17
CA SER A 13 3.02 3.92 0.88
C SER A 13 2.04 4.49 -0.14
N VAL A 14 1.61 5.73 0.10
CA VAL A 14 0.72 6.46 -0.80
C VAL A 14 1.50 7.60 -1.44
N VAL A 15 1.38 7.77 -2.75
CA VAL A 15 1.94 8.90 -3.49
C VAL A 15 0.79 9.60 -4.19
N ILE A 16 0.72 10.92 -4.07
CA ILE A 16 -0.28 11.76 -4.73
C ILE A 16 0.45 12.62 -5.76
N SER A 17 -0.11 12.79 -6.94
CA SER A 17 0.44 13.69 -7.96
C SER A 17 0.42 15.15 -7.48
N GLU A 18 1.30 15.98 -8.05
CA GLU A 18 1.41 17.41 -7.69
C GLU A 18 0.09 18.18 -7.90
N ASP A 19 -0.71 17.77 -8.88
CA ASP A 19 -2.04 18.33 -9.16
C ASP A 19 -3.15 17.81 -8.24
N GLY A 20 -2.85 16.83 -7.37
CA GLY A 20 -3.81 16.20 -6.46
C GLY A 20 -4.84 15.30 -7.14
N MET A 21 -4.74 15.08 -8.45
CA MET A 21 -5.76 14.33 -9.21
C MET A 21 -5.57 12.83 -9.14
N ASN A 22 -4.33 12.34 -8.97
CA ASN A 22 -4.02 10.92 -9.00
C ASN A 22 -3.39 10.46 -7.69
N ALA A 23 -3.74 9.24 -7.26
CA ALA A 23 -3.09 8.58 -6.13
C ALA A 23 -2.63 7.17 -6.49
N TRP A 24 -1.44 6.80 -6.02
CA TRP A 24 -0.87 5.47 -6.16
C TRP A 24 -0.59 4.86 -4.79
N ILE A 25 -0.80 3.55 -4.66
CA ILE A 25 -0.29 2.75 -3.53
C ILE A 25 0.89 1.90 -3.96
N THR A 26 1.86 1.75 -3.07
CA THR A 26 2.93 0.75 -3.18
C THR A 26 2.97 -0.06 -1.89
N LEU A 27 2.87 -1.38 -2.02
CA LEU A 27 2.93 -2.27 -0.88
C LEU A 27 4.32 -2.88 -0.75
N SER A 28 4.92 -2.87 0.44
CA SER A 28 6.17 -3.60 0.69
C SER A 28 5.88 -5.01 1.18
N SER A 29 6.69 -5.96 0.70
CA SER A 29 6.63 -7.34 1.16
C SER A 29 7.11 -7.46 2.62
N PRO A 30 6.42 -8.22 3.50
CA PRO A 30 6.95 -8.50 4.82
C PRO A 30 8.23 -9.33 4.75
N LYS A 31 9.12 -9.15 5.72
CA LYS A 31 10.38 -9.91 5.84
C LYS A 31 10.45 -10.60 7.19
N ASN A 32 11.21 -11.69 7.24
CA ASN A 32 11.48 -12.45 8.48
C ASN A 32 10.21 -12.86 9.26
N GLY A 33 9.11 -13.17 8.56
CA GLY A 33 7.85 -13.55 9.19
C GLY A 33 7.00 -12.39 9.71
N GLY A 34 7.26 -11.16 9.29
CA GLY A 34 6.39 -10.00 9.57
C GLY A 34 4.99 -10.14 8.95
N ALA A 35 4.07 -9.31 9.43
CA ALA A 35 2.68 -9.32 9.01
C ALA A 35 2.49 -8.76 7.59
N GLU A 36 1.62 -9.41 6.81
CA GLU A 36 1.22 -8.93 5.49
C GLU A 36 0.36 -7.66 5.58
N VAL A 37 0.40 -6.84 4.53
CA VAL A 37 -0.52 -5.71 4.39
C VAL A 37 -1.92 -6.25 4.13
N ASN A 38 -2.91 -5.74 4.87
CA ASN A 38 -4.33 -6.05 4.68
C ASN A 38 -5.11 -4.82 4.20
N LEU A 39 -6.38 -5.01 3.83
CA LEU A 39 -7.23 -3.93 3.32
C LEU A 39 -7.41 -2.80 4.33
N GLU A 40 -7.53 -3.12 5.61
CA GLU A 40 -7.66 -2.12 6.68
C GLU A 40 -6.45 -1.18 6.70
N LYS A 41 -5.23 -1.73 6.62
CA LYS A 41 -3.99 -0.96 6.59
C LYS A 41 -3.87 -0.08 5.34
N VAL A 42 -4.32 -0.56 4.19
CA VAL A 42 -4.34 0.24 2.95
C VAL A 42 -5.37 1.36 3.04
N ASN A 43 -6.60 1.06 3.48
CA ASN A 43 -7.66 2.05 3.61
C ASN A 43 -7.27 3.16 4.60
N LYS A 44 -6.67 2.78 5.74
CA LYS A 44 -6.14 3.73 6.70
C LYS A 44 -5.03 4.59 6.11
N ALA A 45 -4.10 4.01 5.35
CA ALA A 45 -3.04 4.78 4.70
C ALA A 45 -3.60 5.78 3.67
N LEU A 46 -4.62 5.40 2.91
CA LEU A 46 -5.32 6.30 1.98
C LEU A 46 -6.01 7.45 2.73
N GLU A 47 -6.73 7.14 3.80
CA GLU A 47 -7.41 8.13 4.66
C GLU A 47 -6.42 9.11 5.30
N GLU A 48 -5.30 8.62 5.87
CA GLU A 48 -4.24 9.43 6.47
C GLU A 48 -3.57 10.37 5.45
N ASN A 49 -3.58 10.01 4.17
CA ASN A 49 -3.08 10.84 3.07
C ASN A 49 -4.17 11.70 2.40
N GLY A 50 -5.41 11.68 2.90
CA GLY A 50 -6.53 12.48 2.37
C GLY A 50 -7.17 11.92 1.10
N VAL A 51 -6.79 10.72 0.67
CA VAL A 51 -7.39 10.02 -0.48
C VAL A 51 -8.66 9.32 0.00
N THR A 52 -9.81 9.96 -0.18
CA THR A 52 -11.11 9.46 0.32
C THR A 52 -12.20 9.36 -0.74
N VAL A 53 -11.93 9.84 -1.96
CA VAL A 53 -12.89 9.91 -3.07
C VAL A 53 -12.30 9.30 -4.34
N ASN A 54 -13.17 8.84 -5.24
CA ASN A 54 -12.82 8.22 -6.53
C ASN A 54 -11.81 7.07 -6.43
N ILE A 55 -11.80 6.35 -5.31
CA ILE A 55 -10.91 5.20 -5.13
C ILE A 55 -11.43 4.03 -5.97
N ASN A 56 -10.58 3.51 -6.85
CA ASN A 56 -10.78 2.25 -7.54
C ASN A 56 -10.56 1.09 -6.57
N GLN A 57 -11.63 0.74 -5.85
CA GLN A 57 -11.61 -0.30 -4.83
C GLN A 57 -11.17 -1.66 -5.38
N LEU A 58 -11.47 -1.96 -6.65
CA LEU A 58 -11.03 -3.21 -7.29
C LEU A 58 -9.50 -3.29 -7.37
N VAL A 59 -8.83 -2.19 -7.73
CA VAL A 59 -7.35 -2.16 -7.79
C VAL A 59 -6.77 -2.31 -6.39
N VAL A 60 -7.35 -1.67 -5.38
CA VAL A 60 -6.94 -1.82 -3.96
C VAL A 60 -7.04 -3.30 -3.54
N GLU A 61 -8.19 -3.92 -3.78
CA GLU A 61 -8.44 -5.32 -3.43
C GLU A 61 -7.51 -6.28 -4.15
N GLN A 62 -7.32 -6.10 -5.46
CA GLN A 62 -6.41 -6.92 -6.26
C GLN A 62 -4.96 -6.77 -5.80
N THR A 63 -4.52 -5.55 -5.50
CA THR A 63 -3.14 -5.28 -5.07
C THR A 63 -2.82 -5.99 -3.75
N VAL A 64 -3.77 -5.97 -2.80
CA VAL A 64 -3.64 -6.69 -1.52
C VAL A 64 -3.75 -8.21 -1.71
N TYR A 65 -4.79 -8.68 -2.40
CA TYR A 65 -5.08 -10.11 -2.52
C TYR A 65 -4.04 -10.86 -3.37
N LEU A 66 -3.62 -10.27 -4.49
CA LEU A 66 -2.62 -10.84 -5.38
C LEU A 66 -1.20 -10.57 -4.92
N LYS A 67 -1.02 -9.85 -3.79
CA LYS A 67 0.28 -9.59 -3.19
C LYS A 67 1.23 -8.88 -4.17
N LEU A 68 0.72 -7.83 -4.81
CA LEU A 68 1.47 -7.06 -5.82
C LEU A 68 2.44 -6.10 -5.11
N TRP A 69 3.55 -6.65 -4.64
CA TRP A 69 4.57 -5.92 -3.89
C TRP A 69 5.47 -5.05 -4.77
N ASP A 70 6.04 -4.03 -4.15
CA ASP A 70 7.18 -3.25 -4.64
C ASP A 70 6.95 -2.54 -5.99
N HIS A 71 5.67 -2.35 -6.36
CA HIS A 71 5.23 -1.66 -7.56
C HIS A 71 4.08 -0.67 -7.26
N PRO A 72 4.06 0.51 -7.91
CA PRO A 72 2.99 1.47 -7.75
C PRO A 72 1.74 1.07 -8.54
N HIS A 73 0.57 1.19 -7.91
CA HIS A 73 -0.73 0.91 -8.51
C HIS A 73 -1.62 2.13 -8.40
N LEU A 74 -2.15 2.61 -9.54
CA LEU A 74 -3.06 3.76 -9.58
C LEU A 74 -4.39 3.37 -8.95
N VAL A 75 -4.78 4.05 -7.87
CA VAL A 75 -5.98 3.74 -7.09
C VAL A 75 -6.99 4.86 -7.05
N ALA A 76 -6.67 6.10 -7.44
CA ALA A 76 -7.66 7.19 -7.51
C ALA A 76 -7.34 8.17 -8.64
N THR A 77 -8.39 8.75 -9.24
CA THR A 77 -8.37 9.73 -10.36
C THR A 77 -9.50 10.74 -10.27
#